data_AF-A0A5J6YZH1-F1
#
_entry.id   AF-A0A5J6YZH1-F1
#
_cell.length_a   1.000
_cell.length_b   1.000
_cell.length_c   1.000
_cell.angle_alpha   90.00
_cell.angle_beta   90.00
_cell.angle_gamma   90.00
#
_symmetry.space_group_name_H-M   'P 1'
#
loop_
_entity.id
_entity.type
_entity.pdbx_description
1 polymer ?
#
loop_
_entity_poly.entity_id
_entity_poly.type
_entity_poly.pdbx_seq_one_letter_code
_entity_poly.pdbx_strand_id
1 'polypeptide(L)'
;MTRLILRATLALLLLGGVGAAGPSVARMPLPAPQRVPEGFSVNPKAIQDVLPTLDLLITVQLLPGLLEREEITLDAVASQDLRALLRPLLTRKALPPADARRLETSLHAILSPSQELALKQARAALEARTQAFMTRARFATPDGPLNLTLTRYGLMVPGGQATVKAVLGANVSPYAQAGVNAELLARLLDLLEP
;
A
#
# COMPACT_ATOMS: atom_id res chain seq x y z
N MET A 1 -43.74 36.08 -31.25
CA MET A 1 -43.93 35.45 -32.57
C MET A 1 -43.44 34.00 -32.45
N THR A 2 -44.36 33.02 -32.32
CA THR A 2 -44.80 32.08 -33.40
C THR A 2 -43.65 31.18 -33.93
N ARG A 3 -43.70 29.84 -33.96
CA ARG A 3 -44.71 28.76 -33.74
C ARG A 3 -43.97 27.56 -33.09
N LEU A 4 -44.50 26.59 -32.33
CA LEU A 4 -45.83 26.13 -31.90
C LEU A 4 -46.75 25.47 -32.97
N ILE A 5 -46.62 24.14 -33.12
CA ILE A 5 -47.54 23.08 -33.66
C ILE A 5 -46.77 21.75 -33.45
N LEU A 6 -47.10 20.80 -32.58
CA LEU A 6 -48.34 20.02 -32.36
C LEU A 6 -48.64 18.99 -33.47
N ARG A 7 -48.42 17.70 -33.18
CA ARG A 7 -49.27 16.60 -33.69
C ARG A 7 -49.10 15.33 -32.86
N ALA A 8 -50.14 15.00 -32.11
CA ALA A 8 -50.28 13.70 -31.47
C ALA A 8 -50.83 12.68 -32.48
N THR A 9 -50.53 11.39 -32.26
CA THR A 9 -51.39 10.31 -32.77
C THR A 9 -51.45 9.19 -31.75
N LEU A 10 -52.64 8.98 -31.20
CA LEU A 10 -53.00 7.94 -30.27
C LEU A 10 -53.58 6.77 -31.08
N ALA A 11 -53.11 5.53 -30.86
CA ALA A 11 -53.76 4.34 -31.40
C ALA A 11 -53.74 3.22 -30.35
N LEU A 12 -54.87 3.07 -29.68
CA LEU A 12 -55.16 2.00 -28.72
C LEU A 12 -55.42 0.70 -29.51
N LEU A 13 -54.78 -0.41 -29.15
CA LEU A 13 -55.17 -1.74 -29.62
C LEU A 13 -55.15 -2.72 -28.44
N LEU A 14 -56.35 -3.13 -28.04
CA LEU A 14 -56.63 -4.12 -27.00
C LEU A 14 -56.93 -5.49 -27.63
N LEU A 15 -56.90 -6.52 -26.78
CA LEU A 15 -57.31 -7.91 -26.98
C LEU A 15 -56.38 -8.84 -27.80
N GLY A 16 -55.99 -9.93 -27.15
CA GLY A 16 -55.73 -11.22 -27.80
C GLY A 16 -54.43 -11.92 -27.37
N GLY A 17 -54.50 -13.20 -27.01
CA GLY A 17 -53.33 -14.09 -27.10
C GLY A 17 -52.80 -14.69 -25.80
N VAL A 18 -53.56 -15.64 -25.26
CA VAL A 18 -53.16 -16.76 -24.39
C VAL A 18 -51.68 -17.23 -24.55
N GLY A 19 -51.01 -17.40 -23.40
CA GLY A 19 -50.15 -18.56 -23.13
C GLY A 19 -48.77 -18.64 -23.79
N ALA A 20 -47.72 -18.30 -23.03
CA ALA A 20 -46.37 -18.81 -23.24
C ALA A 20 -45.78 -19.26 -21.89
N ALA A 21 -45.54 -20.56 -21.74
CA ALA A 21 -44.81 -21.10 -20.59
C ALA A 21 -43.33 -20.70 -20.71
N GLY A 22 -42.89 -19.69 -19.96
CA GLY A 22 -41.49 -19.34 -19.84
C GLY A 22 -40.71 -20.44 -19.10
N PRO A 23 -39.49 -20.79 -19.54
CA PRO A 23 -38.78 -21.94 -18.99
C PRO A 23 -38.38 -21.72 -17.53
N SER A 24 -38.43 -22.80 -16.73
CA SER A 24 -37.74 -22.82 -15.45
C SER A 24 -36.25 -22.57 -15.68
N VAL A 25 -35.78 -21.37 -15.31
CA VAL A 25 -34.36 -21.08 -15.25
C VAL A 25 -33.76 -22.02 -14.22
N ALA A 26 -33.10 -23.07 -14.71
CA ALA A 26 -32.29 -23.94 -13.88
C ALA A 26 -31.30 -23.05 -13.13
N ARG A 27 -31.41 -23.00 -11.80
CA ARG A 27 -30.43 -22.31 -10.97
C ARG A 27 -29.09 -23.01 -11.21
N MET A 28 -28.21 -22.37 -11.98
CA MET A 28 -26.83 -22.78 -12.04
C MET A 28 -26.31 -22.87 -10.60
N PRO A 29 -25.63 -23.97 -10.21
CA PRO A 29 -25.01 -24.03 -8.92
C PRO A 29 -24.01 -22.87 -8.83
N LEU A 30 -24.23 -21.97 -7.87
CA LEU A 30 -23.23 -20.97 -7.50
C LEU A 30 -21.91 -21.70 -7.27
N PRO A 31 -20.77 -21.22 -7.82
CA PRO A 31 -19.49 -21.80 -7.51
C PRO A 31 -19.33 -21.78 -5.98
N ALA A 32 -19.03 -22.94 -5.39
CA ALA A 32 -18.81 -23.03 -3.96
C ALA A 32 -17.74 -22.00 -3.55
N PRO A 33 -17.91 -21.30 -2.42
CA PRO A 33 -16.90 -20.35 -1.96
C PRO A 33 -15.56 -21.08 -1.89
N GLN A 34 -14.58 -20.60 -2.65
CA GLN A 34 -13.23 -21.12 -2.58
C GLN A 34 -12.79 -21.03 -1.12
N ARG A 35 -12.47 -22.18 -0.51
CA ARG A 35 -11.79 -22.19 0.78
C ARG A 35 -10.46 -21.49 0.57
N VAL A 36 -10.40 -20.24 1.01
CA VAL A 36 -9.13 -19.53 1.18
C VAL A 36 -8.24 -20.45 2.04
N PRO A 37 -6.99 -20.74 1.66
CA PRO A 37 -6.15 -21.65 2.42
C PRO A 37 -6.08 -21.23 3.89
N GLU A 38 -6.64 -22.06 4.76
CA GLU A 38 -6.49 -21.91 6.21
C GLU A 38 -5.00 -22.06 6.56
N GLY A 39 -4.51 -21.25 7.51
CA GLY A 39 -3.19 -21.50 8.11
C GLY A 39 -2.03 -20.62 7.66
N PHE A 40 -2.24 -19.32 7.38
CA PHE A 40 -1.20 -18.33 7.73
C PHE A 40 -1.46 -17.80 9.16
N SER A 41 -1.16 -18.63 10.16
CA SER A 41 -1.05 -18.19 11.55
C SER A 41 0.22 -17.35 11.71
N VAL A 42 0.16 -16.08 11.29
CA VAL A 42 1.28 -15.15 11.46
C VAL A 42 1.42 -14.86 12.95
N ASN A 43 2.31 -15.64 13.58
CA ASN A 43 2.76 -15.45 14.94
C ASN A 43 3.15 -13.97 15.13
N PRO A 44 2.63 -13.25 16.14
CA PRO A 44 2.99 -11.86 16.40
C PRO A 44 4.51 -11.62 16.47
N LYS A 45 5.28 -12.63 16.91
CA LYS A 45 6.74 -12.60 16.93
C LYS A 45 7.37 -12.50 15.54
N ALA A 46 6.83 -13.20 14.53
CA ALA A 46 7.35 -13.17 13.16
C ALA A 46 7.27 -11.77 12.54
N ILE A 47 6.28 -10.96 12.94
CA ILE A 47 6.21 -9.54 12.53
C ILE A 47 7.30 -8.73 13.22
N GLN A 48 7.53 -8.94 14.53
CA GLN A 48 8.62 -8.25 15.26
C GLN A 48 9.99 -8.49 14.63
N ASP A 49 10.25 -9.72 14.17
CA ASP A 49 11.49 -10.09 13.51
C ASP A 49 11.74 -9.29 12.21
N VAL A 50 10.68 -8.93 11.47
CA VAL A 50 10.79 -8.17 10.19
C VAL A 50 10.56 -6.66 10.31
N LEU A 51 10.20 -6.14 11.49
CA LEU A 51 9.92 -4.71 11.70
C LEU A 51 10.98 -3.76 11.11
N PRO A 52 12.30 -3.98 11.27
CA PRO A 52 13.31 -3.07 10.70
C PRO A 52 13.23 -2.93 9.18
N THR A 53 12.84 -4.01 8.47
CA THR A 53 12.68 -3.98 7.01
C THR A 53 11.39 -3.25 6.60
N LEU A 54 10.33 -3.36 7.39
CA LEU A 54 9.07 -2.64 7.16
C LEU A 54 9.20 -1.14 7.46
N ASP A 55 9.90 -0.79 8.54
CA ASP A 55 10.14 0.60 8.93
C ASP A 55 11.08 1.31 7.92
N LEU A 56 12.13 0.63 7.43
CA LEU A 56 12.95 1.14 6.32
C LEU A 56 12.13 1.37 5.04
N LEU A 57 11.20 0.48 4.70
CA LEU A 57 10.29 0.65 3.55
C LEU A 57 9.39 1.89 3.70
N ILE A 58 8.88 2.13 4.91
CA ILE A 58 8.08 3.34 5.21
C ILE A 58 8.95 4.59 5.07
N THR A 59 10.18 4.59 5.60
CA THR A 59 11.11 5.72 5.49
C THR A 59 11.46 6.04 4.03
N VAL A 60 11.78 5.02 3.21
CA VAL A 60 12.05 5.19 1.77
C VAL A 60 10.80 5.67 1.00
N GLN A 61 9.58 5.30 1.42
CA GLN A 61 8.35 5.84 0.84
C GLN A 61 8.10 7.32 1.19
N LEU A 62 8.44 7.74 2.41
CA LEU A 62 8.14 9.08 2.90
C LEU A 62 9.12 10.14 2.36
N LEU A 63 10.42 9.82 2.28
CA LEU A 63 11.46 10.78 1.91
C LEU A 63 11.23 11.50 0.57
N PRO A 64 10.87 10.84 -0.55
CA PRO A 64 10.58 11.53 -1.82
C PRO A 64 9.53 12.63 -1.67
N GLY A 65 8.44 12.34 -0.95
CA GLY A 65 7.36 13.32 -0.75
C GLY A 65 7.73 14.49 0.16
N LEU A 66 8.76 14.34 1.01
CA LEU A 66 9.28 15.42 1.85
C LEU A 66 10.28 16.30 1.09
N LEU A 67 11.11 15.70 0.24
CA LEU A 67 12.03 16.40 -0.65
C LEU A 67 11.26 17.22 -1.70
N GLU A 68 10.29 16.60 -2.39
CA GLU A 68 9.48 17.24 -3.45
C GLU A 68 8.60 18.41 -2.99
N ARG A 69 8.41 18.54 -1.67
CA ARG A 69 7.63 19.62 -1.05
C ARG A 69 8.48 20.63 -0.30
N GLU A 70 9.80 20.44 -0.33
CA GLU A 70 10.77 21.24 0.44
C GLU A 70 10.51 21.19 1.97
N GLU A 71 9.77 20.17 2.45
CA GLU A 71 9.60 19.87 3.88
C GLU A 71 10.92 19.32 4.49
N ILE A 72 11.78 18.75 3.65
CA ILE A 72 13.20 18.45 3.90
C ILE A 72 14.02 19.02 2.75
N THR A 73 15.03 19.83 3.06
CA THR A 73 16.11 20.20 2.13
C THR A 73 17.40 19.55 2.63
N LEU A 74 18.08 18.79 1.77
CA LEU A 74 19.40 18.22 2.04
C LEU A 74 20.48 19.09 1.39
N ASP A 75 21.63 19.22 2.04
CA ASP A 75 22.82 19.78 1.37
C ASP A 75 23.49 18.73 0.47
N ALA A 76 24.46 19.15 -0.33
CA ALA A 76 25.14 18.27 -1.28
C ALA A 76 25.84 17.07 -0.62
N VAL A 77 26.32 17.21 0.62
CA VAL A 77 27.01 16.13 1.35
C VAL A 77 25.98 15.12 1.83
N ALA A 78 24.91 15.58 2.50
CA ALA A 78 23.83 14.72 2.96
C ALA A 78 23.12 13.99 1.81
N SER A 79 22.90 14.65 0.67
CA SER A 79 22.37 14.02 -0.54
C SER A 79 23.30 12.94 -1.09
N GLN A 80 24.61 13.22 -1.18
CA GLN A 80 25.61 12.26 -1.65
C GLN A 80 25.72 11.05 -0.72
N ASP A 81 25.77 11.26 0.59
CA ASP A 81 25.88 10.19 1.59
C ASP A 81 24.61 9.31 1.60
N LEU A 82 23.43 9.93 1.53
CA LEU A 82 22.17 9.19 1.47
C LEU A 82 22.04 8.40 0.16
N ARG A 83 22.46 8.96 -0.97
CA ARG A 83 22.52 8.26 -2.27
C ARG A 83 23.51 7.09 -2.21
N ALA A 84 24.68 7.26 -1.61
CA ALA A 84 25.67 6.20 -1.44
C ALA A 84 25.18 5.07 -0.52
N LEU A 85 24.45 5.41 0.55
CA LEU A 85 23.84 4.46 1.49
C LEU A 85 22.73 3.63 0.85
N LEU A 86 21.86 4.26 0.04
CA LEU A 86 20.64 3.65 -0.49
C LEU A 86 20.84 2.93 -1.84
N ARG A 87 21.74 3.42 -2.71
CA ARG A 87 21.95 2.86 -4.06
C ARG A 87 22.24 1.35 -4.10
N PRO A 88 22.99 0.73 -3.15
CA PRO A 88 23.21 -0.71 -3.13
C PRO A 88 21.92 -1.54 -3.01
N LEU A 89 20.83 -1.00 -2.47
CA LEU A 89 19.59 -1.75 -2.28
C LEU A 89 18.93 -2.20 -3.59
N LEU A 90 19.14 -1.48 -4.69
CA LEU A 90 18.62 -1.83 -6.03
C LEU A 90 19.15 -3.18 -6.55
N THR A 91 20.35 -3.59 -6.16
CA THR A 91 21.00 -4.82 -6.65
C THR A 91 21.17 -5.90 -5.57
N ARG A 92 20.95 -5.53 -4.31
CA ARG A 92 21.14 -6.41 -3.16
C ARG A 92 20.04 -7.46 -3.07
N LYS A 93 20.34 -8.72 -3.41
CA LYS A 93 19.36 -9.83 -3.43
C LYS A 93 18.64 -10.12 -2.10
N ALA A 94 19.32 -9.90 -0.97
CA ALA A 94 18.82 -10.23 0.37
C ALA A 94 18.99 -9.06 1.34
N LEU A 95 17.98 -8.78 2.15
CA LEU A 95 17.97 -7.72 3.15
C LEU A 95 17.53 -8.28 4.52
N PRO A 96 18.47 -8.85 5.30
CA PRO A 96 18.20 -9.31 6.66
C PRO A 96 17.73 -8.16 7.57
N PRO A 97 16.87 -8.40 8.56
CA PRO A 97 16.38 -7.35 9.47
C PRO A 97 17.47 -6.59 10.23
N ALA A 98 18.57 -7.27 10.58
CA ALA A 98 19.73 -6.63 11.21
C ALA A 98 20.43 -5.62 10.29
N ASP A 99 20.37 -5.83 8.97
CA ASP A 99 20.96 -4.93 7.99
C ASP A 99 20.02 -3.77 7.67
N ALA A 100 18.71 -4.04 7.60
CA ALA A 100 17.70 -2.97 7.51
C ALA A 100 17.78 -2.01 8.71
N ARG A 101 17.92 -2.53 9.94
CA ARG A 101 18.13 -1.70 11.15
C ARG A 101 19.41 -0.86 11.05
N ARG A 102 20.51 -1.44 10.56
CA ARG A 102 21.78 -0.70 10.39
C ARG A 102 21.62 0.43 9.35
N LEU A 103 20.98 0.15 8.22
CA LEU A 103 20.70 1.16 7.18
C LEU A 103 19.77 2.28 7.69
N GLU A 104 18.71 1.94 8.41
CA GLU A 104 17.81 2.92 9.05
C GLU A 104 18.58 3.79 10.06
N THR A 105 19.45 3.19 10.89
CA THR A 105 20.30 3.93 11.83
C THR A 105 21.26 4.89 11.10
N SER A 106 21.92 4.43 10.04
CA SER A 106 22.81 5.25 9.22
C SER A 106 22.08 6.37 8.47
N LEU A 107 20.85 6.12 8.00
CA LEU A 107 20.00 7.11 7.36
C LEU A 107 19.65 8.23 8.33
N HIS A 108 19.20 7.89 9.55
CA HIS A 108 18.92 8.88 10.58
C HIS A 108 20.16 9.70 10.96
N ALA A 109 21.35 9.09 11.03
CA ALA A 109 22.60 9.78 11.33
C ALA A 109 23.05 10.79 10.25
N ILE A 110 22.53 10.70 9.02
CA ILE A 110 22.78 11.68 7.94
C ILE A 110 21.81 12.88 8.07
N LEU A 111 20.63 12.68 8.65
CA LEU A 111 19.63 13.74 8.80
C LEU A 111 19.97 14.68 9.95
N SER A 112 19.78 15.98 9.72
CA SER A 112 19.82 16.97 10.79
C SER A 112 18.61 16.83 11.73
N PRO A 113 18.66 17.33 12.98
CA PRO A 113 17.57 17.17 13.95
C PRO A 113 16.21 17.71 13.47
N SER A 114 16.18 18.74 12.62
CA SER A 114 14.94 19.26 12.03
C SER A 114 14.40 18.36 10.91
N GLN A 115 15.28 17.79 10.08
CA GLN A 115 14.90 16.83 9.04
C GLN A 115 14.40 15.52 9.65
N GLU A 116 15.04 15.03 10.72
CA GLU A 116 14.51 13.91 11.51
C GLU A 116 13.11 14.20 12.06
N LEU A 117 12.87 15.41 12.57
CA LEU A 117 11.58 15.82 13.11
C LEU A 117 10.50 15.82 12.02
N ALA A 118 10.79 16.35 10.83
CA ALA A 118 9.90 16.30 9.68
C ALA A 118 9.56 14.85 9.28
N LEU A 119 10.57 13.97 9.18
CA LEU A 119 10.36 12.55 8.90
C LEU A 119 9.51 11.84 9.98
N LYS A 120 9.75 12.13 11.26
CA LYS A 120 8.95 11.61 12.39
C LYS A 120 7.50 12.10 12.34
N GLN A 121 7.27 13.37 11.99
CA GLN A 121 5.93 13.93 11.80
C GLN A 121 5.21 13.30 10.59
N ALA A 122 5.91 13.09 9.48
CA ALA A 122 5.37 12.43 8.29
C ALA A 122 4.94 10.99 8.57
N ARG A 123 5.76 10.24 9.33
CA ARG A 123 5.44 8.89 9.81
C ARG A 123 4.22 8.90 10.74
N ALA A 124 4.17 9.79 11.72
CA ALA A 124 3.01 9.93 12.61
C ALA A 124 1.72 10.29 11.84
N ALA A 125 1.81 11.13 10.81
CA ALA A 125 0.68 11.49 9.95
C ALA A 125 0.22 10.32 9.05
N LEU A 126 1.13 9.41 8.65
CA LEU A 126 0.78 8.15 7.98
C LEU A 126 0.07 7.20 8.96
N GLU A 127 0.64 7.00 10.16
CA GLU A 127 0.06 6.16 11.21
C GLU A 127 -1.35 6.62 11.62
N ALA A 128 -1.57 7.93 11.79
CA ALA A 128 -2.88 8.51 12.09
C ALA A 128 -3.91 8.27 10.97
N ARG A 129 -3.51 8.39 9.70
CA ARG A 129 -4.37 8.09 8.54
C ARG A 129 -4.72 6.60 8.48
N THR A 130 -3.73 5.72 8.71
CA THR A 130 -3.95 4.27 8.79
C THR A 130 -4.91 3.93 9.93
N GLN A 131 -4.72 4.47 11.13
CA GLN A 131 -5.59 4.22 12.27
C GLN A 131 -7.03 4.71 12.02
N ALA A 132 -7.19 5.90 11.42
CA ALA A 132 -8.52 6.42 11.04
C ALA A 132 -9.23 5.51 10.01
N PHE A 133 -8.48 4.95 9.05
CA PHE A 133 -9.01 3.96 8.11
C PHE A 133 -9.43 2.66 8.83
N MET A 134 -8.57 2.11 9.70
CA MET A 134 -8.86 0.87 10.44
C MET A 134 -10.08 0.99 11.35
N THR A 135 -10.26 2.14 12.02
CA THR A 135 -11.45 2.44 12.83
C THR A 135 -12.72 2.50 11.97
N ARG A 136 -12.67 3.17 10.81
CA ARG A 136 -13.82 3.26 9.88
C ARG A 136 -14.20 1.91 9.27
N ALA A 137 -13.20 1.09 8.93
CA ALA A 137 -13.37 -0.27 8.42
C ALA A 137 -13.80 -1.28 9.50
N ARG A 138 -13.93 -0.86 10.76
CA ARG A 138 -14.32 -1.68 11.91
C ARG A 138 -13.44 -2.92 12.11
N PHE A 139 -12.14 -2.86 11.79
CA PHE A 139 -11.26 -4.04 11.91
C PHE A 139 -11.08 -4.55 13.36
N ALA A 140 -11.48 -3.78 14.38
CA ALA A 140 -11.49 -4.22 15.79
C ALA A 140 -12.84 -4.85 16.22
N THR A 141 -13.53 -5.58 15.34
CA THR A 141 -14.74 -6.37 15.64
C THR A 141 -14.41 -7.86 15.84
N PRO A 142 -15.35 -8.69 16.34
CA PRO A 142 -15.15 -10.14 16.44
C PRO A 142 -14.80 -10.82 15.12
N ASP A 143 -15.32 -10.32 13.99
CA ASP A 143 -15.01 -10.77 12.63
C ASP A 143 -13.83 -10.02 11.99
N GLY A 144 -13.03 -9.30 12.80
CA GLY A 144 -11.88 -8.53 12.36
C GLY A 144 -10.72 -9.39 11.83
N PRO A 145 -9.75 -8.80 11.11
CA PRO A 145 -8.60 -9.54 10.62
C PRO A 145 -7.78 -10.13 11.78
N LEU A 146 -7.46 -11.42 11.66
CA LEU A 146 -6.73 -12.26 12.62
C LEU A 146 -5.41 -11.64 13.16
N ASN A 147 -4.83 -10.67 12.44
CA ASN A 147 -3.65 -9.94 12.90
C ASN A 147 -3.76 -8.44 12.54
N LEU A 148 -4.14 -7.63 13.53
CA LEU A 148 -4.25 -6.17 13.40
C LEU A 148 -2.90 -5.51 13.07
N THR A 149 -1.79 -6.02 13.61
CA THR A 149 -0.45 -5.48 13.34
C THR A 149 -0.04 -5.69 11.89
N LEU A 150 -0.25 -6.88 11.33
CA LEU A 150 -0.03 -7.17 9.91
C LEU A 150 -0.91 -6.27 9.03
N THR A 151 -2.18 -6.10 9.42
CA THR A 151 -3.12 -5.24 8.71
C THR A 151 -2.65 -3.78 8.70
N ARG A 152 -2.21 -3.26 9.86
CA ARG A 152 -1.67 -1.90 10.00
C ARG A 152 -0.46 -1.69 9.09
N TYR A 153 0.56 -2.55 9.17
CA TYR A 153 1.74 -2.45 8.30
C TYR A 153 1.37 -2.61 6.83
N GLY A 154 0.46 -3.53 6.48
CA GLY A 154 -0.03 -3.73 5.13
C GLY A 154 -0.89 -2.59 4.55
N LEU A 155 -1.19 -1.55 5.35
CA LEU A 155 -1.78 -0.28 4.92
C LEU A 155 -0.76 0.87 4.90
N MET A 156 0.42 0.69 5.51
CA MET A 156 1.47 1.71 5.61
C MET A 156 2.60 1.51 4.61
N VAL A 157 2.99 0.25 4.32
CA VAL A 157 4.12 -0.06 3.42
C VAL A 157 3.72 0.02 1.93
N PRO A 158 4.66 0.33 1.03
CA PRO A 158 4.40 0.30 -0.40
C PRO A 158 4.17 -1.15 -0.86
N GLY A 159 3.23 -1.35 -1.80
CA GLY A 159 2.72 -2.68 -2.18
C GLY A 159 1.87 -3.38 -1.10
N GLY A 160 1.66 -2.76 0.06
CA GLY A 160 0.73 -3.18 1.10
C GLY A 160 0.97 -4.60 1.64
N GLN A 161 -0.11 -5.35 1.89
CA GLN A 161 -0.03 -6.71 2.46
C GLN A 161 0.81 -7.69 1.63
N ALA A 162 0.93 -7.50 0.31
CA ALA A 162 1.76 -8.38 -0.53
C ALA A 162 3.25 -8.22 -0.14
N THR A 163 3.72 -6.99 0.01
CA THR A 163 5.07 -6.68 0.49
C THR A 163 5.31 -7.23 1.89
N VAL A 164 4.37 -7.02 2.84
CA VAL A 164 4.51 -7.57 4.20
C VAL A 164 4.65 -9.10 4.20
N LYS A 165 3.83 -9.80 3.40
CA LYS A 165 3.90 -11.26 3.27
C LYS A 165 5.20 -11.74 2.61
N ALA A 166 5.70 -11.02 1.61
CA ALA A 166 6.96 -11.34 0.95
C ALA A 166 8.16 -11.22 1.93
N VAL A 167 8.21 -10.15 2.72
CA VAL A 167 9.26 -9.93 3.72
C VAL A 167 9.15 -10.94 4.89
N LEU A 168 7.94 -11.34 5.29
CA LEU A 168 7.72 -12.42 6.27
C LEU A 168 8.15 -13.80 5.75
N GLY A 169 8.00 -14.05 4.44
CA GLY A 169 8.24 -15.35 3.83
C GLY A 169 9.71 -15.65 3.53
N ALA A 170 10.54 -14.62 3.32
CA ALA A 170 11.97 -14.79 3.05
C ALA A 170 12.78 -13.51 3.32
N ASN A 171 14.08 -13.66 3.61
CA ASN A 171 15.05 -12.56 3.70
C ASN A 171 15.38 -11.89 2.35
N VAL A 172 14.47 -11.94 1.37
CA VAL A 172 14.62 -11.34 0.04
C VAL A 172 14.50 -9.82 0.16
N SER A 173 15.36 -9.09 -0.55
CA SER A 173 15.26 -7.63 -0.56
C SER A 173 14.00 -7.19 -1.30
N PRO A 174 13.13 -6.35 -0.69
CA PRO A 174 11.93 -5.84 -1.35
C PRO A 174 12.25 -4.89 -2.51
N TYR A 175 13.51 -4.47 -2.66
CA TYR A 175 14.00 -3.54 -3.69
C TYR A 175 14.68 -4.23 -4.89
N ALA A 176 14.94 -5.54 -4.82
CA ALA A 176 15.75 -6.25 -5.83
C ALA A 176 14.96 -6.78 -7.03
N GLN A 177 13.63 -6.62 -7.03
CA GLN A 177 12.73 -7.00 -8.12
C GLN A 177 11.96 -5.77 -8.60
N ALA A 178 11.68 -5.71 -9.90
CA ALA A 178 10.91 -4.60 -10.48
C ALA A 178 9.50 -4.50 -9.84
N GLY A 179 9.08 -3.27 -9.57
CA GLY A 179 7.81 -2.94 -8.93
C GLY A 179 7.94 -1.79 -7.93
N VAL A 180 6.84 -1.47 -7.26
CA VAL A 180 6.63 -0.23 -6.47
C VAL A 180 7.78 0.13 -5.52
N ASN A 181 8.38 -0.84 -4.82
CA ASN A 181 9.46 -0.58 -3.87
C ASN A 181 10.77 -0.17 -4.57
N ALA A 182 11.10 -0.82 -5.69
CA ALA A 182 12.27 -0.49 -6.50
C ALA A 182 12.08 0.84 -7.24
N GLU A 183 10.86 1.12 -7.72
CA GLU A 183 10.48 2.41 -8.33
C GLU A 183 10.56 3.58 -7.34
N LEU A 184 10.07 3.40 -6.11
CA LEU A 184 10.20 4.41 -5.04
C LEU A 184 11.66 4.67 -4.66
N LEU A 185 12.47 3.60 -4.58
CA LEU A 185 13.90 3.73 -4.32
C LEU A 185 14.63 4.43 -5.48
N ALA A 186 14.30 4.11 -6.73
CA ALA A 186 14.87 4.77 -7.90
C ALA A 186 14.53 6.28 -7.89
N ARG A 187 13.24 6.62 -7.73
CA ARG A 187 12.79 8.02 -7.59
C ARG A 187 13.49 8.76 -6.46
N LEU A 188 13.70 8.11 -5.30
CA LEU A 188 14.45 8.71 -4.20
C LEU A 188 15.91 8.99 -4.61
N LEU A 189 16.56 8.06 -5.31
CA LEU A 189 17.95 8.22 -5.77
C LEU A 189 18.09 9.32 -6.84
N ASP A 190 17.07 9.49 -7.69
CA ASP A 190 16.99 10.56 -8.69
C ASP A 190 16.81 11.94 -8.02
N LEU A 191 15.98 12.04 -6.98
CA LEU A 191 15.83 13.26 -6.16
C LEU A 191 17.07 13.60 -5.31
N LEU A 192 18.04 12.69 -5.23
CA LEU A 192 19.34 12.87 -4.58
C LEU A 192 20.48 13.10 -5.60
N GLU A 193 20.15 13.31 -6.87
CA GLU A 193 21.09 13.80 -7.89
C GLU A 193 21.26 15.33 -7.74
N PRO A 194 22.50 15.85 -7.63
CA PRO A 194 22.77 17.29 -7.47
C PRO A 194 22.69 18.10 -8.79
#